data_AF-A0A814LRJ3-F1
#
_entry.id   AF-A0A814LRJ3-F1
#
_cell.length_a   1.000
_cell.length_b   1.000
_cell.length_c   1.000
_cell.angle_alpha   90.00
_cell.angle_beta   90.00
_cell.angle_gamma   90.00
#
_symmetry.space_group_name_H-M   'P 1'
#
loop_
_entity.id
_entity.type
_entity.pdbx_description
1 polymer ?
#
loop_
_entity_poly.entity_id
_entity_poly.type
_entity_poly.pdbx_seq_one_letter_code
_entity_poly.pdbx_strand_id
1 'polypeptide(L)'
;MINQIVIKYTQIFINNEWHKATNGKTFSLINPSTGEEICQVEEGIRGDVDKTVEVAQTAFDIESPWHKLDPLSFSQHKSICRKWKHLTMLIALKPTEQTPHSAHYRAALIKEAGFPPDVVNIIPDDGPECGYAIAVHAHIDKVACTNSVEVGKKIQEAATTSNLKCVTLEL
;
A
#
# COMPACT_ATOMS: atom_id res chain seq x y z
N MET A 1 18.26 1.53 26.95
CA MET A 1 16.87 1.03 27.00
C MET A 1 16.03 1.95 26.12
N ILE A 2 15.55 1.46 24.98
CA ILE A 2 14.59 2.22 24.15
C ILE A 2 13.23 2.01 24.84
N ASN A 3 12.87 2.90 25.75
CA ASN A 3 11.58 2.83 26.45
C ASN A 3 10.46 3.27 25.51
N GLN A 4 9.45 2.40 25.36
CA GLN A 4 8.14 2.60 24.73
C GLN A 4 8.12 3.44 23.44
N ILE A 5 8.14 2.75 22.30
CA ILE A 5 7.78 3.36 21.01
C ILE A 5 6.28 3.66 21.03
N VAL A 6 5.91 4.93 20.92
CA VAL A 6 4.51 5.34 20.79
C VAL A 6 4.05 5.10 19.35
N ILE A 7 2.95 4.37 19.19
CA ILE A 7 2.31 4.15 17.90
C ILE A 7 1.45 5.36 17.54
N LYS A 8 1.69 5.93 16.36
CA LYS A 8 1.01 7.15 15.89
C LYS A 8 0.00 6.90 14.77
N TYR A 9 0.22 5.86 13.97
CA TYR A 9 -0.48 5.65 12.72
C TYR A 9 -1.00 4.22 12.65
N THR A 10 -2.31 4.08 12.56
CA THR A 10 -3.03 2.80 12.54
C THR A 10 -4.12 2.76 11.48
N GLN A 11 -4.25 3.83 10.70
CA GLN A 11 -5.30 4.03 9.71
C GLN A 11 -4.87 3.64 8.29
N ILE A 12 -5.85 3.44 7.42
CA ILE A 12 -5.63 3.31 5.98
C ILE A 12 -5.08 4.64 5.45
N PHE A 13 -4.03 4.60 4.62
CA PHE A 13 -3.42 5.79 4.04
C PHE A 13 -3.81 5.91 2.57
N ILE A 14 -4.66 6.87 2.23
CA ILE A 14 -5.12 7.14 0.87
C ILE A 14 -5.01 8.64 0.63
N ASN A 15 -4.59 9.08 -0.55
CA ASN A 15 -4.58 10.51 -0.89
C ASN A 15 -3.81 11.39 0.11
N ASN A 16 -2.66 10.91 0.61
CA ASN A 16 -1.91 11.60 1.68
C ASN A 16 -2.73 11.85 2.98
N GLU A 17 -3.83 11.16 3.18
CA GLU A 17 -4.74 11.29 4.31
C GLU A 17 -4.92 9.95 5.05
N TRP A 18 -5.35 10.03 6.30
CA TRP A 18 -5.55 8.88 7.18
C TRP A 18 -7.05 8.61 7.31
N HIS A 19 -7.47 7.44 6.86
CA HIS A 19 -8.88 7.04 6.78
C HIS A 19 -9.17 5.83 7.66
N LYS A 20 -10.35 5.82 8.26
CA LYS A 20 -10.90 4.60 8.88
C LYS A 20 -11.30 3.61 7.80
N ALA A 21 -11.27 2.32 8.13
CA ALA A 21 -11.76 1.29 7.25
C ALA A 21 -13.24 1.49 6.93
N THR A 22 -13.63 1.18 5.68
CA THR A 22 -15.03 1.36 5.25
C THR A 22 -16.01 0.48 6.03
N ASN A 23 -15.55 -0.68 6.51
CA ASN A 23 -16.32 -1.59 7.36
C ASN A 23 -16.30 -1.19 8.86
N GLY A 24 -15.46 -0.22 9.26
CA GLY A 24 -15.22 0.19 10.64
C GLY A 24 -14.56 -0.87 11.52
N LYS A 25 -14.01 -1.93 10.94
CA LYS A 25 -13.34 -3.02 11.68
C LYS A 25 -11.86 -2.72 11.87
N THR A 26 -11.32 -3.32 12.92
CA THR A 26 -9.90 -3.30 13.23
C THR A 26 -9.42 -4.69 13.59
N PHE A 27 -8.13 -4.94 13.41
CA PHE A 27 -7.48 -6.17 13.85
C PHE A 27 -6.36 -5.87 14.85
N SER A 28 -6.06 -6.86 15.69
CA SER A 28 -5.10 -6.72 16.79
C SER A 28 -3.69 -7.01 16.30
N LEU A 29 -2.77 -6.06 16.49
CA LEU A 29 -1.35 -6.32 16.25
C LEU A 29 -0.71 -6.92 17.50
N ILE A 30 -0.20 -8.14 17.38
CA ILE A 30 0.41 -8.87 18.49
C ILE A 30 1.93 -8.83 18.39
N ASN A 31 2.60 -8.59 19.51
CA ASN A 31 4.06 -8.72 19.59
C ASN A 31 4.43 -10.22 19.63
N PRO A 32 5.13 -10.76 18.62
CA PRO A 32 5.48 -12.18 18.60
C PRO A 32 6.45 -12.59 19.72
N SER A 33 7.18 -11.66 20.32
CA SER A 33 8.12 -11.95 21.41
C SER A 33 7.47 -12.05 22.79
N THR A 34 6.34 -11.37 23.01
CA THR A 34 5.65 -11.35 24.32
C THR A 34 4.25 -11.94 24.28
N GLY A 35 3.63 -12.05 23.09
CA GLY A 35 2.23 -12.42 22.91
C GLY A 35 1.24 -11.32 23.29
N GLU A 36 1.73 -10.14 23.70
CA GLU A 36 0.89 -9.02 24.11
C GLU A 36 0.41 -8.22 22.90
N GLU A 37 -0.80 -7.69 23.01
CA GLU A 37 -1.35 -6.75 22.03
C GLU A 37 -0.59 -5.42 22.09
N ILE A 38 -0.16 -4.95 20.93
CA ILE A 38 0.53 -3.66 20.77
C ILE A 38 -0.48 -2.55 20.50
N CYS A 39 -1.38 -2.74 19.53
CA CYS A 39 -2.48 -1.82 19.21
C CYS A 39 -3.51 -2.46 18.25
N GLN A 40 -4.59 -1.73 17.98
CA GLN A 40 -5.56 -2.02 16.92
C GLN A 40 -5.22 -1.26 15.64
N VAL A 41 -5.33 -1.91 14.48
CA VAL A 41 -5.10 -1.34 13.14
C VAL A 41 -6.37 -1.50 12.31
N GLU A 42 -6.71 -0.50 11.49
CA GLU A 42 -7.87 -0.54 10.61
C GLU A 42 -7.78 -1.73 9.62
N GLU A 43 -8.88 -2.48 9.46
CA GLU A 43 -8.96 -3.67 8.60
C GLU A 43 -9.55 -3.28 7.24
N GLY A 44 -8.66 -3.04 6.27
CA GLY A 44 -9.04 -2.74 4.90
C GLY A 44 -9.81 -3.89 4.25
N ILE A 45 -10.72 -3.52 3.37
CA ILE A 45 -11.54 -4.45 2.57
C ILE A 45 -11.46 -4.14 1.09
N ARG A 46 -12.13 -4.95 0.27
CA ARG A 46 -12.27 -4.68 -1.17
C ARG A 46 -12.74 -3.25 -1.47
N GLY A 47 -13.67 -2.70 -0.68
CA GLY A 47 -14.15 -1.34 -0.87
C GLY A 47 -13.08 -0.25 -0.69
N ASP A 48 -12.09 -0.48 0.17
CA ASP A 48 -10.96 0.43 0.36
C ASP A 48 -9.95 0.31 -0.80
N VAL A 49 -9.81 -0.88 -1.37
CA VAL A 49 -9.03 -1.12 -2.60
C VAL A 49 -9.65 -0.36 -3.78
N ASP A 50 -10.96 -0.48 -3.97
CA ASP A 50 -11.67 0.18 -5.07
C ASP A 50 -11.50 1.72 -4.98
N LYS A 51 -11.68 2.31 -3.78
CA LYS A 51 -11.41 3.74 -3.52
C LYS A 51 -9.98 4.14 -3.83
N THR A 52 -9.03 3.32 -3.42
CA THR A 52 -7.61 3.56 -3.65
C THR A 52 -7.29 3.58 -5.13
N VAL A 53 -7.87 2.68 -5.91
CA VAL A 53 -7.64 2.60 -7.35
C VAL A 53 -8.27 3.79 -8.07
N GLU A 54 -9.50 4.19 -7.72
CA GLU A 54 -10.16 5.37 -8.30
C GLU A 54 -9.33 6.65 -8.11
N VAL A 55 -8.88 6.85 -6.88
CA VAL A 55 -8.02 7.97 -6.49
C VAL A 55 -6.69 7.94 -7.25
N ALA A 56 -6.07 6.77 -7.33
CA ALA A 56 -4.82 6.59 -8.06
C ALA A 56 -4.95 6.82 -9.55
N GLN A 57 -6.05 6.39 -10.19
CA GLN A 57 -6.29 6.66 -11.60
C GLN A 57 -6.29 8.15 -11.90
N THR A 58 -6.84 8.96 -11.00
CA THR A 58 -6.80 10.43 -11.09
C THR A 58 -5.38 10.96 -11.00
N ALA A 59 -4.53 10.36 -10.16
CA ALA A 59 -3.10 10.66 -10.06
C ALA A 59 -2.31 10.35 -11.34
N PHE A 60 -2.74 9.32 -12.09
CA PHE A 60 -2.10 8.88 -13.33
C PHE A 60 -2.77 9.44 -14.60
N ASP A 61 -3.70 10.38 -14.45
CA ASP A 61 -4.17 11.16 -15.58
C ASP A 61 -2.99 11.96 -16.18
N ILE A 62 -2.94 12.05 -17.51
CA ILE A 62 -1.91 12.79 -18.25
C ILE A 62 -1.83 14.26 -17.82
N GLU A 63 -2.96 14.81 -17.37
CA GLU A 63 -3.05 16.19 -16.91
C GLU A 63 -2.67 16.38 -15.44
N SER A 64 -2.41 15.29 -14.70
CA SER A 64 -2.15 15.35 -13.26
C SER A 64 -0.83 16.05 -12.93
N PRO A 65 -0.70 16.63 -11.71
CA PRO A 65 0.56 17.17 -11.24
C PRO A 65 1.70 16.13 -11.30
N TRP A 66 1.39 14.85 -11.06
CA TRP A 66 2.35 13.77 -11.09
C TRP A 66 2.92 13.53 -12.49
N HIS A 67 2.07 13.49 -13.52
CA HIS A 67 2.52 13.35 -14.91
C HIS A 67 3.30 14.56 -15.42
N LYS A 68 3.00 15.76 -14.90
CA LYS A 68 3.64 17.03 -15.28
C LYS A 68 4.91 17.35 -14.49
N LEU A 69 5.26 16.55 -13.47
CA LEU A 69 6.46 16.78 -12.69
C LEU A 69 7.72 16.60 -13.56
N ASP A 70 8.57 17.63 -13.56
CA ASP A 70 9.87 17.54 -14.22
C ASP A 70 10.72 16.44 -13.54
N PRO A 71 11.25 15.46 -14.29
CA PRO A 71 12.14 14.42 -13.75
C PRO A 71 13.30 14.93 -12.90
N LEU A 72 13.76 16.17 -13.12
CA LEU A 72 14.81 16.81 -12.31
C LEU A 72 14.27 17.37 -10.98
N SER A 73 13.06 17.95 -10.97
CA SER A 73 12.37 18.37 -9.74
C SER A 73 12.09 17.17 -8.81
N PHE A 74 11.83 15.99 -9.39
CA PHE A 74 11.70 14.73 -8.65
C PHE A 74 13.03 14.26 -8.03
N SER A 75 14.17 14.56 -8.67
CA SER A 75 15.49 14.22 -8.16
C SER A 75 15.95 15.07 -6.96
N GLN A 76 15.34 16.23 -6.74
CA GLN A 76 15.67 17.11 -5.61
C GLN A 76 15.00 16.68 -4.29
N HIS A 77 13.94 15.86 -4.38
CA HIS A 77 13.34 15.17 -3.24
C HIS A 77 14.27 14.04 -2.76
N LYS A 78 15.24 14.44 -1.93
CA LYS A 78 16.26 13.68 -1.17
C LYS A 78 16.23 12.16 -1.34
N SER A 79 17.29 11.60 -1.94
CA SER A 79 17.86 10.23 -1.79
C SER A 79 16.97 8.97 -1.91
N ILE A 80 15.74 8.98 -1.40
CA ILE A 80 14.73 7.93 -1.49
C ILE A 80 14.23 7.77 -2.93
N CYS A 81 13.98 8.86 -3.65
CA CYS A 81 13.40 8.81 -5.00
C CYS A 81 14.32 8.20 -6.08
N ARG A 82 15.65 8.28 -5.92
CA ARG A 82 16.63 7.82 -6.93
C ARG A 82 16.56 6.30 -7.22
N LYS A 83 16.19 5.48 -6.23
CA LYS A 83 16.00 4.02 -6.41
C LYS A 83 14.66 3.64 -7.05
N TRP A 84 13.71 4.58 -7.12
CA TRP A 84 12.31 4.32 -7.47
C TRP A 84 11.91 4.98 -8.80
N LYS A 85 12.90 5.39 -9.61
CA LYS A 85 12.73 6.15 -10.85
C LYS A 85 12.04 5.38 -11.99
N HIS A 86 11.85 4.06 -11.83
CA HIS A 86 11.17 3.19 -12.78
C HIS A 86 9.73 2.85 -12.36
N LEU A 87 9.27 3.36 -11.21
CA LEU A 87 7.95 3.07 -10.66
C LEU A 87 7.02 4.25 -10.95
N THR A 88 6.57 4.36 -12.20
CA THR A 88 5.38 5.14 -12.59
C THR A 88 4.10 4.40 -12.20
N MET A 89 4.02 3.86 -10.97
CA MET A 89 2.92 2.98 -10.57
C MET A 89 2.36 3.37 -9.21
N LEU A 90 1.03 3.34 -9.14
CA LEU A 90 0.27 3.22 -7.89
C LEU A 90 0.87 2.07 -7.08
N ILE A 91 1.41 2.38 -5.91
CA ILE A 91 1.79 1.34 -4.97
C ILE A 91 0.66 1.23 -3.95
N ALA A 92 -0.24 0.28 -4.16
CA ALA A 92 -1.09 -0.24 -3.09
C ALA A 92 -0.22 -1.19 -2.26
N LEU A 93 0.39 -0.67 -1.18
CA LEU A 93 1.13 -1.51 -0.24
C LEU A 93 0.12 -2.20 0.67
N LYS A 94 0.05 -3.52 0.57
CA LYS A 94 -0.58 -4.39 1.55
C LYS A 94 0.52 -4.94 2.47
N PRO A 95 0.83 -4.29 3.62
CA PRO A 95 1.77 -4.87 4.57
C PRO A 95 1.19 -6.17 5.14
N THR A 96 2.05 -7.07 5.60
CA THR A 96 1.58 -8.23 6.37
C THR A 96 0.95 -7.76 7.67
N GLU A 97 -0.11 -8.42 8.09
CA GLU A 97 -0.85 -8.17 9.35
C GLU A 97 0.09 -8.12 10.57
N GLN A 98 1.22 -8.82 10.51
CA GLN A 98 2.22 -8.87 11.58
C GLN A 98 3.12 -7.63 11.66
N THR A 99 3.23 -6.82 10.60
CA THR A 99 4.20 -5.70 10.56
C THR A 99 3.71 -4.40 9.87
N PRO A 100 2.45 -3.96 10.05
CA PRO A 100 1.90 -2.80 9.32
C PRO A 100 2.53 -1.45 9.70
N HIS A 101 3.10 -1.33 10.90
CA HIS A 101 3.64 -0.07 11.43
C HIS A 101 4.77 0.53 10.60
N SER A 102 5.67 -0.32 10.09
CA SER A 102 6.79 0.17 9.29
C SER A 102 6.30 0.80 7.98
N ALA A 103 5.21 0.29 7.42
CA ALA A 103 4.57 0.83 6.23
C ALA A 103 3.86 2.16 6.56
N HIS A 104 3.08 2.23 7.64
CA HIS A 104 2.43 3.48 8.06
C HIS A 104 3.44 4.61 8.36
N TYR A 105 4.55 4.31 9.05
CA TYR A 105 5.59 5.31 9.26
C TYR A 105 6.26 5.76 7.97
N ARG A 106 6.42 4.87 6.97
CA ARG A 106 6.88 5.27 5.63
C ARG A 106 5.87 6.16 4.93
N ALA A 107 4.56 5.90 5.03
CA ALA A 107 3.53 6.79 4.50
C ALA A 107 3.62 8.21 5.09
N ALA A 108 3.82 8.33 6.40
CA ALA A 108 4.02 9.64 7.03
C ALA A 108 5.23 10.38 6.44
N LEU A 109 6.35 9.67 6.22
CA LEU A 109 7.55 10.24 5.60
C LEU A 109 7.33 10.60 4.12
N ILE A 110 6.53 9.84 3.39
CA ILE A 110 6.16 10.13 1.99
C ILE A 110 5.35 11.42 1.92
N LYS A 111 4.37 11.57 2.81
CA LYS A 111 3.61 12.82 2.96
C LYS A 111 4.52 13.99 3.33
N GLU A 112 5.39 13.82 4.31
CA GLU A 112 6.36 14.86 4.73
C GLU A 112 7.33 15.23 3.62
N ALA A 113 7.74 14.26 2.81
CA ALA A 113 8.60 14.48 1.65
C ALA A 113 7.90 15.18 0.49
N GLY A 114 6.61 15.50 0.58
CA GLY A 114 5.89 16.27 -0.43
C GLY A 114 5.57 15.48 -1.70
N PHE A 115 5.47 14.15 -1.61
CA PHE A 115 4.95 13.37 -2.73
C PHE A 115 3.53 13.84 -3.05
N PRO A 116 3.14 13.95 -4.34
CA PRO A 116 1.77 14.28 -4.67
C PRO A 116 0.80 13.30 -4.01
N PRO A 117 -0.40 13.78 -3.67
CA PRO A 117 -1.47 12.89 -3.26
C PRO A 117 -1.64 11.75 -4.28
N ASP A 118 -2.16 10.62 -3.80
CA ASP A 118 -2.66 9.51 -4.64
C ASP A 118 -1.59 8.59 -5.25
N VAL A 119 -0.32 8.99 -5.20
CA VAL A 119 0.82 8.22 -5.74
C VAL A 119 1.10 6.96 -4.90
N VAL A 120 1.02 7.08 -3.58
CA VAL A 120 1.26 5.97 -2.65
C VAL A 120 0.09 5.85 -1.69
N ASN A 121 -0.47 4.64 -1.63
CA ASN A 121 -1.60 4.32 -0.78
C ASN A 121 -1.31 3.02 -0.03
N ILE A 122 -1.68 2.95 1.25
CA ILE A 122 -1.41 1.80 2.12
C ILE A 122 -2.74 1.31 2.70
N ILE A 123 -3.03 0.04 2.44
CA ILE A 123 -4.25 -0.61 2.91
C ILE A 123 -3.81 -1.79 3.79
N PRO A 124 -3.72 -1.60 5.12
CA PRO A 124 -3.58 -2.73 6.04
C PRO A 124 -4.86 -3.57 6.02
N ASP A 125 -4.71 -4.88 6.15
CA ASP A 125 -5.79 -5.86 6.24
C ASP A 125 -5.30 -7.09 7.01
N ASP A 126 -6.23 -7.83 7.58
CA ASP A 126 -6.00 -9.13 8.19
C ASP A 126 -6.63 -10.20 7.29
N GLY A 127 -5.79 -10.97 6.60
CA GLY A 127 -6.25 -12.03 5.70
C GLY A 127 -6.14 -11.75 4.18
N PRO A 128 -6.87 -12.55 3.36
CA PRO A 128 -6.64 -12.61 1.92
C PRO A 128 -7.49 -11.64 1.09
N GLU A 129 -8.46 -10.93 1.69
CA GLU A 129 -9.48 -10.19 0.96
C GLU A 129 -8.89 -9.06 0.10
N CYS A 130 -8.10 -8.14 0.69
CA CYS A 130 -7.50 -7.05 -0.09
C CYS A 130 -6.48 -7.56 -1.10
N GLY A 131 -5.67 -8.56 -0.71
CA GLY A 131 -4.68 -9.16 -1.62
C GLY A 131 -5.33 -9.75 -2.87
N TYR A 132 -6.44 -10.48 -2.71
CA TYR A 132 -7.21 -11.01 -3.84
C TYR A 132 -7.88 -9.89 -4.63
N ALA A 133 -8.51 -8.91 -3.95
CA ALA A 133 -9.14 -7.76 -4.60
C ALA A 133 -8.16 -7.00 -5.51
N ILE A 134 -6.94 -6.75 -5.03
CA ILE A 134 -5.85 -6.14 -5.82
C ILE A 134 -5.50 -7.04 -7.03
N ALA A 135 -5.36 -8.33 -6.82
CA ALA A 135 -4.99 -9.27 -7.89
C ALA A 135 -6.03 -9.38 -9.02
N VAL A 136 -7.32 -9.22 -8.71
CA VAL A 136 -8.40 -9.26 -9.71
C VAL A 136 -8.86 -7.89 -10.22
N HIS A 137 -8.39 -6.79 -9.63
CA HIS A 137 -8.88 -5.46 -10.00
C HIS A 137 -8.55 -5.14 -11.47
N ALA A 138 -9.55 -4.72 -12.24
CA ALA A 138 -9.43 -4.52 -13.69
C ALA A 138 -8.53 -3.33 -14.06
N HIS A 139 -8.44 -2.34 -13.17
CA HIS A 139 -7.69 -1.11 -13.37
C HIS A 139 -6.31 -1.09 -12.68
N ILE A 140 -5.83 -2.25 -12.22
CA ILE A 140 -4.46 -2.38 -11.73
C ILE A 140 -3.61 -3.00 -12.84
N ASP A 141 -2.54 -2.32 -13.25
CA ASP A 141 -1.73 -2.74 -14.40
C ASP A 141 -0.62 -3.74 -14.02
N LYS A 142 -0.20 -3.75 -12.75
CA LYS A 142 0.86 -4.63 -12.24
C LYS A 142 0.65 -5.02 -10.79
N VAL A 143 0.99 -6.26 -10.46
CA VAL A 143 1.09 -6.76 -9.08
C VAL A 143 2.51 -7.25 -8.82
N ALA A 144 3.08 -6.86 -7.68
CA ALA A 144 4.31 -7.41 -7.14
C ALA A 144 4.00 -8.05 -5.79
N CYS A 145 4.42 -9.30 -5.59
CA CYS A 145 4.11 -10.05 -4.38
C CYS A 145 5.35 -10.82 -3.89
N THR A 146 5.61 -10.74 -2.58
CA THR A 146 6.60 -11.57 -1.88
C THR A 146 5.85 -12.34 -0.80
N ASN A 147 5.57 -13.62 -1.05
CA ASN A 147 4.77 -14.47 -0.16
C ASN A 147 5.06 -15.95 -0.46
N SER A 148 4.38 -16.88 0.18
CA SER A 148 4.54 -18.30 -0.08
C SER A 148 4.21 -18.67 -1.52
N VAL A 149 4.82 -19.76 -2.01
CA VAL A 149 4.55 -20.35 -3.33
C VAL A 149 3.05 -20.55 -3.57
N GLU A 150 2.31 -20.95 -2.54
CA GLU A 150 0.87 -21.21 -2.61
C GLU A 150 0.07 -19.93 -2.88
N VAL A 151 0.39 -18.83 -2.19
CA VAL A 151 -0.24 -17.53 -2.42
C VAL A 151 0.19 -16.96 -3.77
N GLY A 152 1.47 -17.09 -4.14
CA GLY A 152 1.99 -16.65 -5.42
C GLY A 152 1.23 -17.24 -6.61
N LYS A 153 0.96 -18.55 -6.58
CA LYS A 153 0.14 -19.23 -7.61
C LYS A 153 -1.26 -18.63 -7.70
N LYS A 154 -1.94 -18.43 -6.58
CA LYS A 154 -3.29 -17.82 -6.53
C LYS A 154 -3.30 -16.40 -7.11
N ILE A 155 -2.28 -15.59 -6.79
CA ILE A 155 -2.15 -14.23 -7.32
C ILE A 155 -1.94 -14.26 -8.84
N GLN A 156 -1.09 -15.17 -9.33
CA GLN A 156 -0.85 -15.33 -10.78
C GLN A 156 -2.12 -15.75 -11.53
N GLU A 157 -2.87 -16.71 -10.98
CA GLU A 157 -4.15 -17.17 -11.54
C GLU A 157 -5.20 -16.05 -11.56
N ALA A 158 -5.32 -15.31 -10.45
CA ALA A 158 -6.23 -14.17 -10.33
C ALA A 158 -5.90 -13.03 -11.32
N ALA A 159 -4.62 -12.71 -11.48
CA ALA A 159 -4.16 -11.74 -12.47
C ALA A 159 -4.46 -12.19 -13.91
N THR A 160 -4.28 -13.48 -14.19
CA THR A 160 -4.50 -14.06 -15.52
C THR A 160 -5.98 -14.03 -15.91
N THR A 161 -6.86 -14.35 -14.97
CA THR A 161 -8.31 -14.40 -15.19
C THR A 161 -8.99 -13.03 -15.22
N SER A 162 -8.36 -11.99 -14.69
CA SER A 162 -8.92 -10.64 -14.61
C SER A 162 -8.62 -9.78 -15.82
N ASN A 163 -7.37 -9.32 -15.98
CA ASN A 163 -6.98 -8.37 -17.02
C ASN A 163 -5.58 -8.64 -17.61
N LEU A 164 -4.99 -9.81 -17.32
CA LEU A 164 -3.63 -10.17 -17.74
C LEU A 164 -2.55 -9.18 -17.26
N LYS A 165 -2.79 -8.50 -16.12
CA LYS A 165 -1.82 -7.59 -15.51
C LYS A 165 -0.47 -8.27 -15.30
N CYS A 166 0.60 -7.48 -15.42
CA CYS A 166 1.94 -7.99 -15.18
C CYS A 166 2.11 -8.42 -13.72
N VAL A 167 2.66 -9.61 -13.48
CA VAL A 167 2.92 -10.11 -12.13
C VAL A 167 4.41 -10.34 -11.93
N THR A 168 4.93 -9.95 -10.77
CA THR A 168 6.26 -10.33 -10.29
C THR A 168 6.13 -11.01 -8.94
N LEU A 169 6.71 -12.20 -8.83
CA LEU A 169 6.64 -13.04 -7.64
C LEU A 169 8.04 -13.34 -7.12
N GLU A 170 8.22 -13.19 -5.81
CA GLU A 170 9.38 -13.69 -5.05
C GLU A 170 8.83 -14.69 -4.01
N LEU A 171 9.16 -15.98 -4.16
CA LEU A 171 8.47 -17.11 -3.50
C LEU A 171 9.38 -18.05 -2.70
#